data_AF-A0A133UIT1-F1
#
_entry.id   AF-A0A133UIT1-F1
#
_cell.length_a   1.000
_cell.length_b   1.000
_cell.length_c   1.000
_cell.angle_alpha   90.00
_cell.angle_beta   90.00
_cell.angle_gamma   90.00
#
_symmetry.space_group_name_H-M   'P 1'
#
loop_
_entity.id
_entity.type
_entity.pdbx_description
1 polymer ?
#
loop_
_entity_poly.entity_id
_entity_poly.type
_entity_poly.pdbx_seq_one_letter_code
_entity_poly.pdbx_strand_id
1 'polypeptide(L)'
;MNKPLDEILMAIGEFLDLKTENVEKGDELGKEISKIADEIQELIVEEEFKKKFHKITSRLKNYSTRLSRDVLNSEKGPLNRDWEQFARQDLSRLKDEVLALKEFLIEHEAILRKRQNERRYGLDFNELARRIKKEDSIDEITRSQFARASNELETEKIGEFKDTLLRISKWLFALKELKTEVENVGQ
;
A
#
# COMPACT_ATOMS: atom_id res chain seq x y z
N MET A 1 12.16 -3.61 -7.54
CA MET A 1 11.13 -4.55 -7.05
C MET A 1 10.06 -3.77 -6.31
N ASN A 2 8.86 -3.83 -6.85
CA ASN A 2 7.84 -2.79 -6.79
C ASN A 2 7.20 -2.63 -5.42
N LYS A 3 6.54 -1.49 -5.23
CA LYS A 3 5.81 -1.14 -4.02
C LYS A 3 4.34 -1.49 -4.28
N PRO A 4 3.77 -2.53 -3.65
CA PRO A 4 2.39 -2.97 -3.93
C PRO A 4 1.37 -1.83 -3.78
N LEU A 5 1.63 -0.89 -2.87
CA LEU A 5 0.80 0.30 -2.69
C LEU A 5 0.87 1.29 -3.86
N ASP A 6 2.05 1.53 -4.44
CA ASP A 6 2.16 2.46 -5.58
C ASP A 6 1.63 1.80 -6.86
N GLU A 7 1.85 0.50 -7.03
CA GLU A 7 1.29 -0.30 -8.13
C GLU A 7 -0.24 -0.32 -8.09
N ILE A 8 -0.84 -0.60 -6.93
CA ILE A 8 -2.29 -0.64 -6.84
C ILE A 8 -2.91 0.73 -7.08
N LEU A 9 -2.30 1.81 -6.59
CA LEU A 9 -2.84 3.16 -6.77
C LEU A 9 -2.80 3.59 -8.25
N MET A 10 -1.76 3.19 -8.98
CA MET A 10 -1.66 3.38 -10.42
C MET A 10 -2.71 2.57 -11.17
N ALA A 11 -2.84 1.26 -10.88
CA ALA A 11 -3.84 0.40 -11.51
C ALA A 11 -5.29 0.88 -11.22
N ILE A 12 -5.56 1.32 -9.99
CA ILE A 12 -6.83 1.96 -9.59
C ILE A 12 -7.07 3.22 -10.40
N GLY A 13 -6.06 4.08 -10.57
CA GLY A 13 -6.16 5.30 -11.39
C GLY A 13 -6.57 4.99 -12.82
N GLU A 14 -5.83 4.07 -13.47
CA GLU A 14 -6.14 3.62 -14.83
C GLU A 14 -7.53 3.01 -14.96
N PHE A 15 -7.95 2.20 -13.97
CA PHE A 15 -9.26 1.56 -13.95
C PHE A 15 -10.41 2.57 -13.83
N LEU A 16 -10.28 3.55 -12.93
CA LEU A 16 -11.32 4.56 -12.72
C LEU A 16 -11.50 5.46 -13.94
N ASP A 17 -10.43 5.71 -14.71
CA ASP A 17 -10.46 6.51 -15.94
C ASP A 17 -11.03 5.76 -17.16
N LEU A 18 -11.19 4.44 -17.09
CA LEU A 18 -11.78 3.65 -18.18
C LEU A 18 -13.20 4.13 -18.49
N LYS A 19 -13.59 4.20 -19.76
CA LYS A 19 -15.01 4.33 -20.09
C LYS A 19 -15.72 3.00 -19.88
N THR A 20 -17.00 3.03 -19.55
CA THR A 20 -17.79 1.81 -19.26
C THR A 20 -17.95 0.91 -20.49
N GLU A 21 -17.71 1.41 -21.70
CA GLU A 21 -17.70 0.61 -22.92
C GLU A 21 -16.46 -0.28 -23.05
N ASN A 22 -15.37 0.00 -22.32
CA ASN A 22 -14.10 -0.74 -22.39
C ASN A 22 -14.12 -1.95 -21.46
N VAL A 23 -15.08 -2.86 -21.65
CA VAL A 23 -15.35 -3.98 -20.74
C VAL A 23 -14.21 -5.00 -20.64
N GLU A 24 -13.54 -5.33 -21.75
CA GLU A 24 -12.39 -6.27 -21.76
C GLU A 24 -11.23 -5.73 -20.93
N LYS A 25 -10.81 -4.49 -21.19
CA LYS A 25 -9.75 -3.83 -20.41
C LYS A 25 -10.14 -3.67 -18.94
N GLY A 26 -11.43 -3.43 -18.67
CA GLY A 26 -11.98 -3.43 -17.32
C GLY A 26 -11.85 -4.80 -16.63
N ASP A 27 -12.09 -5.90 -17.33
CA ASP A 27 -11.90 -7.25 -16.79
C ASP A 27 -10.43 -7.53 -16.43
N GLU A 28 -9.51 -7.17 -17.32
CA GLU A 28 -8.06 -7.33 -17.11
C GLU A 28 -7.56 -6.54 -15.89
N LEU A 29 -7.82 -5.22 -15.85
CA LEU A 29 -7.39 -4.37 -14.75
C LEU A 29 -8.10 -4.74 -13.43
N GLY A 30 -9.36 -5.20 -13.48
CA GLY A 30 -10.08 -5.66 -12.29
C GLY A 30 -9.43 -6.88 -11.64
N LYS A 31 -8.92 -7.81 -12.46
CA LYS A 31 -8.15 -8.97 -11.98
C LYS A 31 -6.80 -8.56 -11.41
N GLU A 32 -6.12 -7.62 -12.06
CA GLU A 32 -4.85 -7.08 -11.57
C GLU A 32 -5.02 -6.41 -10.21
N ILE A 33 -5.98 -5.50 -10.06
CA ILE A 33 -6.29 -4.84 -8.78
C ILE A 33 -6.64 -5.88 -7.71
N SER A 34 -7.44 -6.89 -8.03
CA SER A 34 -7.77 -7.97 -7.09
C SER A 34 -6.53 -8.70 -6.58
N LYS A 35 -5.58 -8.97 -7.47
CA LYS A 35 -4.33 -9.67 -7.14
C LYS A 35 -3.43 -8.81 -6.25
N ILE A 36 -3.22 -7.54 -6.60
CA ILE A 36 -2.37 -6.64 -5.80
C ILE A 36 -3.03 -6.37 -4.44
N ALA A 37 -4.37 -6.28 -4.39
CA ALA A 37 -5.10 -6.11 -3.12
C ALA A 37 -4.86 -7.27 -2.15
N ASP A 38 -4.72 -8.51 -2.63
CA ASP A 38 -4.36 -9.65 -1.78
C ASP A 38 -2.96 -9.49 -1.16
N GLU A 39 -1.99 -8.95 -1.90
CA GLU A 39 -0.66 -8.66 -1.36
C GLU A 39 -0.69 -7.56 -0.29
N ILE A 40 -1.56 -6.56 -0.45
CA ILE A 40 -1.76 -5.50 0.54
C ILE A 40 -2.45 -6.02 1.80
N GLN A 41 -3.34 -7.02 1.68
CA GLN A 41 -4.02 -7.62 2.83
C GLN A 41 -3.02 -8.10 3.88
N GLU A 42 -1.86 -8.61 3.47
CA GLU A 42 -0.80 -9.09 4.35
C GLU A 42 -0.14 -7.97 5.18
N LEU A 43 -0.29 -6.70 4.77
CA LEU A 43 0.23 -5.53 5.48
C LEU A 43 -0.73 -5.04 6.58
N ILE A 44 -1.99 -5.45 6.54
CA ILE A 44 -3.02 -5.00 7.48
C ILE A 44 -2.99 -5.94 8.68
N VAL A 45 -2.66 -5.41 9.87
CA VAL A 45 -2.54 -6.21 11.09
C VAL A 45 -3.79 -6.06 11.96
N GLU A 46 -4.32 -4.85 11.99
CA GLU A 46 -5.44 -4.41 12.82
C GLU A 46 -6.74 -5.10 12.36
N GLU A 47 -7.39 -5.83 13.28
CA GLU A 47 -8.52 -6.71 12.97
C GLU A 47 -9.73 -5.97 12.38
N GLU A 48 -10.00 -4.76 12.85
CA GLU A 48 -11.06 -3.90 12.32
C GLU A 48 -10.79 -3.51 10.86
N PHE A 49 -9.55 -3.16 10.54
CA PHE A 49 -9.12 -2.80 9.19
C PHE A 49 -9.17 -4.00 8.26
N LYS A 50 -8.74 -5.18 8.74
CA LYS A 50 -8.87 -6.43 7.99
C LYS A 50 -10.30 -6.72 7.59
N LYS A 51 -11.26 -6.54 8.49
CA LYS A 51 -12.69 -6.76 8.19
C LYS A 51 -13.21 -5.79 7.13
N LYS A 52 -12.90 -4.49 7.26
CA LYS A 52 -13.30 -3.46 6.27
C LYS A 52 -12.66 -3.75 4.91
N PHE A 53 -11.36 -4.03 4.88
CA PHE A 53 -10.63 -4.35 3.66
C PHE A 53 -11.14 -5.63 2.99
N HIS A 54 -11.33 -6.70 3.76
CA HIS A 54 -11.85 -7.97 3.25
C HIS A 54 -13.26 -7.83 2.66
N LYS A 55 -14.10 -6.99 3.25
CA LYS A 55 -15.43 -6.67 2.71
C LYS A 55 -15.33 -5.99 1.34
N ILE A 56 -14.39 -5.07 1.15
CA ILE A 56 -14.14 -4.40 -0.13
C ILE A 56 -13.60 -5.41 -1.15
N THR A 57 -12.54 -6.14 -0.80
CA THR A 57 -11.86 -7.06 -1.74
C THR A 57 -12.73 -8.25 -2.13
N SER A 58 -13.58 -8.76 -1.22
CA SER A 58 -14.55 -9.82 -1.55
C SER A 58 -15.60 -9.34 -2.57
N ARG A 59 -16.11 -8.12 -2.44
CA ARG A 59 -17.04 -7.54 -3.42
C ARG A 59 -16.36 -7.28 -4.76
N LEU A 60 -15.14 -6.74 -4.72
CA LEU A 60 -14.32 -6.51 -5.90
C LEU A 60 -14.09 -7.80 -6.69
N LYS A 61 -13.69 -8.89 -6.00
CA LYS A 61 -13.54 -10.22 -6.61
C LYS A 61 -14.84 -10.76 -7.19
N ASN A 62 -15.95 -10.58 -6.49
CA ASN A 62 -17.26 -11.03 -6.96
C ASN A 62 -17.68 -10.30 -8.24
N TYR A 63 -17.56 -8.96 -8.29
CA TYR A 63 -17.90 -8.20 -9.50
C TYR A 63 -16.91 -8.43 -10.63
N SER A 64 -15.61 -8.57 -10.35
CA SER A 64 -14.62 -8.94 -11.37
C SER A 64 -14.93 -10.31 -11.99
N THR A 65 -15.27 -11.31 -11.17
CA THR A 65 -15.64 -12.65 -11.68
C THR A 65 -16.91 -12.60 -12.54
N ARG A 66 -17.89 -11.77 -12.15
CA ARG A 66 -19.11 -11.58 -12.95
C ARG A 66 -18.82 -10.87 -14.26
N LEU A 67 -18.02 -9.81 -14.24
CA LEU A 67 -17.58 -9.09 -15.42
C LEU A 67 -16.86 -10.04 -16.40
N SER A 68 -15.93 -10.87 -15.92
CA SER A 68 -15.28 -11.89 -16.77
C SER A 68 -16.29 -12.81 -17.46
N ARG A 69 -17.32 -13.24 -16.72
CA ARG A 69 -18.36 -14.13 -17.26
C ARG A 69 -19.20 -13.41 -18.32
N ASP A 70 -19.60 -12.18 -18.04
CA ASP A 70 -20.45 -11.41 -18.94
C ASP A 70 -19.70 -11.01 -20.22
N VAL A 71 -18.41 -10.68 -20.12
CA VAL A 71 -17.52 -10.48 -21.28
C VAL A 71 -17.43 -11.75 -22.12
N LEU A 72 -17.11 -12.90 -21.51
CA LEU A 72 -17.05 -14.19 -22.22
C LEU A 72 -18.38 -14.55 -22.90
N ASN A 73 -19.51 -14.28 -22.25
CA ASN A 73 -20.83 -14.53 -22.80
C ASN A 73 -21.20 -13.53 -23.92
N SER A 74 -20.71 -12.30 -23.86
CA SER A 74 -20.91 -11.33 -24.95
C SER A 74 -20.21 -11.74 -26.24
N GLU A 75 -19.05 -12.40 -26.14
CA GLU A 75 -18.30 -12.93 -27.28
C GLU A 75 -18.89 -14.22 -27.87
N LYS A 76 -19.40 -15.13 -27.01
CA LYS A 76 -19.67 -16.54 -27.37
C LYS A 76 -21.10 -17.01 -27.11
N GLY A 77 -21.91 -16.22 -26.41
CA GLY A 77 -23.23 -16.62 -25.93
C GLY A 77 -24.38 -16.18 -26.84
N PRO A 78 -25.57 -16.79 -26.69
CA PRO A 78 -26.81 -16.22 -27.23
C PRO A 78 -27.12 -14.89 -26.52
N LEU A 79 -27.75 -13.94 -27.23
CA LEU A 79 -28.08 -12.59 -26.72
C LEU A 79 -26.86 -11.71 -26.40
N ASN A 80 -25.86 -11.70 -27.28
CA ASN A 80 -24.63 -10.90 -27.15
C ASN A 80 -24.84 -9.44 -26.68
N ARG A 81 -25.82 -8.73 -27.24
CA ARG A 81 -26.13 -7.34 -26.86
C ARG A 81 -26.59 -7.18 -25.41
N ASP A 82 -27.35 -8.15 -24.89
CA ASP A 82 -27.81 -8.11 -23.49
C ASP A 82 -26.63 -8.38 -22.55
N TRP A 83 -25.75 -9.32 -22.92
CA TRP A 83 -24.51 -9.58 -22.20
C TRP A 83 -23.53 -8.40 -22.20
N GLU A 84 -23.41 -7.67 -23.32
CA GLU A 84 -22.65 -6.41 -23.36
C GLU A 84 -23.23 -5.39 -22.37
N GLN A 85 -24.56 -5.27 -22.30
CA GLN A 85 -25.19 -4.35 -21.36
C GLN A 85 -24.93 -4.77 -19.89
N PHE A 86 -25.00 -6.07 -19.58
CA PHE A 86 -24.65 -6.58 -18.26
C PHE A 86 -23.18 -6.35 -17.92
N ALA A 87 -22.26 -6.59 -18.85
CA ALA A 87 -20.84 -6.32 -18.67
C ALA A 87 -20.57 -4.85 -18.35
N ARG A 88 -21.25 -3.91 -19.04
CA ARG A 88 -21.15 -2.47 -18.73
C ARG A 88 -21.66 -2.13 -17.33
N GLN A 89 -22.77 -2.74 -16.90
CA GLN A 89 -23.32 -2.55 -15.56
C GLN A 89 -22.39 -3.12 -14.48
N ASP A 90 -21.85 -4.32 -14.70
CA ASP A 90 -20.94 -4.95 -13.75
C ASP A 90 -19.57 -4.25 -13.71
N LEU A 91 -19.10 -3.67 -14.82
CA LEU A 91 -17.95 -2.75 -14.82
C LEU A 91 -18.25 -1.48 -14.01
N SER A 92 -19.44 -0.89 -14.16
CA SER A 92 -19.83 0.28 -13.35
C SER A 92 -19.84 -0.04 -11.85
N ARG A 93 -20.38 -1.19 -11.45
CA ARG A 93 -20.37 -1.63 -10.05
C ARG A 93 -18.96 -1.93 -9.55
N LEU A 94 -18.12 -2.51 -10.40
CA LEU A 94 -16.72 -2.77 -10.07
C LEU A 94 -15.96 -1.46 -9.82
N LYS A 95 -16.26 -0.38 -10.57
CA LYS A 95 -15.71 0.95 -10.31
C LYS A 95 -16.07 1.49 -8.93
N ASP A 96 -17.30 1.28 -8.46
CA ASP A 96 -17.71 1.71 -7.13
C ASP A 96 -16.89 1.01 -6.03
N GLU A 97 -16.64 -0.30 -6.17
CA GLU A 97 -15.80 -1.04 -5.22
C GLU A 97 -14.31 -0.67 -5.34
N VAL A 98 -13.82 -0.39 -6.55
CA VAL A 98 -12.46 0.12 -6.78
C VAL A 98 -12.29 1.52 -6.16
N LEU A 99 -13.32 2.36 -6.20
CA LEU A 99 -13.32 3.65 -5.52
C LEU A 99 -13.29 3.47 -3.99
N ALA A 100 -14.10 2.56 -3.45
CA ALA A 100 -14.06 2.24 -2.02
C ALA A 100 -12.67 1.71 -1.58
N LEU A 101 -12.01 0.91 -2.43
CA LEU A 101 -10.64 0.47 -2.21
C LEU A 101 -9.67 1.66 -2.19
N LYS A 102 -9.77 2.58 -3.17
CA LYS A 102 -8.95 3.80 -3.22
C LYS A 102 -9.09 4.62 -1.94
N GLU A 103 -10.32 4.87 -1.50
CA GLU A 103 -10.61 5.63 -0.28
C GLU A 103 -9.98 4.97 0.94
N PHE A 104 -10.13 3.65 1.09
CA PHE A 104 -9.50 2.90 2.17
C PHE A 104 -7.97 3.04 2.15
N LEU A 105 -7.35 2.89 0.98
CA LEU A 105 -5.88 2.94 0.85
C LEU A 105 -5.34 4.33 1.16
N ILE A 106 -6.03 5.40 0.75
CA ILE A 106 -5.65 6.78 1.06
C ILE A 106 -5.85 7.07 2.55
N GLU A 107 -6.99 6.66 3.14
CA GLU A 107 -7.30 6.83 4.56
C GLU A 107 -6.21 6.21 5.46
N HIS A 108 -5.65 5.08 5.04
CA HIS A 108 -4.70 4.30 5.81
C HIS A 108 -3.27 4.29 5.25
N GLU A 109 -2.96 5.19 4.31
CA GLU A 109 -1.69 5.20 3.54
C GLU A 109 -0.46 5.21 4.45
N ALA A 110 -0.46 6.08 5.46
CA ALA A 110 0.67 6.22 6.37
C ALA A 110 1.00 4.92 7.12
N ILE A 111 -0.04 4.19 7.55
CA ILE A 111 0.11 2.92 8.27
C ILE A 111 0.60 1.84 7.31
N LEU A 112 0.00 1.74 6.12
CA LEU A 112 0.37 0.76 5.10
C LEU A 112 1.83 0.97 4.64
N ARG A 113 2.25 2.21 4.39
CA ARG A 113 3.65 2.53 4.03
C ARG A 113 4.62 2.18 5.13
N LYS A 114 4.27 2.45 6.40
CA LYS A 114 5.07 2.04 7.55
C LYS A 114 5.26 0.52 7.57
N ARG A 115 4.17 -0.24 7.49
CA ARG A 115 4.20 -1.72 7.51
C ARG A 115 4.98 -2.30 6.34
N GLN A 116 4.84 -1.72 5.16
CA GLN A 116 5.58 -2.11 3.97
C GLN A 116 7.09 -1.91 4.17
N ASN A 117 7.50 -0.78 4.74
CA ASN A 117 8.90 -0.51 5.06
C ASN A 117 9.44 -1.49 6.12
N GLU A 118 8.68 -1.71 7.20
CA GLU A 118 9.04 -2.68 8.25
C GLU A 118 9.23 -4.08 7.67
N ARG A 119 8.32 -4.56 6.81
CA ARG A 119 8.42 -5.88 6.18
C ARG A 119 9.64 -6.01 5.27
N ARG A 120 9.94 -4.98 4.48
CA ARG A 120 11.04 -5.02 3.49
C ARG A 120 12.41 -4.82 4.14
N TYR A 121 12.50 -3.88 5.09
CA TYR A 121 13.75 -3.38 5.62
C TYR A 121 13.98 -3.69 7.10
N GLY A 122 12.98 -4.20 7.80
CA GLY A 122 13.03 -4.46 9.24
C GLY A 122 12.90 -3.21 10.11
N LEU A 123 12.65 -2.04 9.52
CA LEU A 123 12.46 -0.76 10.21
C LEU A 123 11.66 0.24 9.37
N ASP A 124 11.03 1.21 10.03
CA ASP A 124 10.42 2.36 9.37
C ASP A 124 11.40 3.54 9.28
N PHE A 125 11.74 3.98 8.07
CA PHE A 125 12.69 5.08 7.85
C PHE A 125 12.18 6.42 8.31
N ASN A 126 10.87 6.67 8.22
CA ASN A 126 10.30 7.92 8.72
C ASN A 126 10.41 7.99 10.24
N GLU A 127 10.20 6.86 10.91
CA GLU A 127 10.42 6.73 12.34
C GLU A 127 11.91 6.86 12.70
N LEU A 128 12.81 6.22 11.97
CA LEU A 128 14.26 6.35 12.16
C LEU A 128 14.73 7.80 11.99
N ALA A 129 14.27 8.48 10.95
CA ALA A 129 14.57 9.89 10.70
C ALA A 129 14.06 10.81 11.81
N ARG A 130 12.83 10.57 12.30
CA ARG A 130 12.29 11.30 13.46
C ARG A 130 13.12 11.07 14.71
N ARG A 131 13.56 9.83 14.97
CA ARG A 131 14.41 9.50 16.13
C ARG A 131 15.76 10.20 16.05
N ILE A 132 16.43 10.14 14.90
CA ILE A 132 17.72 10.84 14.69
C ILE A 132 17.58 12.35 14.89
N LYS A 133 16.52 12.98 14.37
CA LYS A 133 16.29 14.42 14.57
C LYS A 133 16.14 14.82 16.04
N LYS A 134 15.53 13.95 16.86
CA LYS A 134 15.27 14.19 18.28
C LYS A 134 16.39 13.73 19.20
N GLU A 135 17.45 13.15 18.65
CA GLU A 135 18.56 12.65 19.45
C GLU A 135 19.59 13.76 19.67
N ASP A 136 19.66 14.29 20.89
CA ASP A 136 20.53 15.41 21.24
C ASP A 136 22.02 15.05 21.26
N SER A 137 22.35 13.75 21.33
CA SER A 137 23.73 13.27 21.20
C SER A 137 24.26 13.31 19.77
N ILE A 138 23.40 13.57 18.77
CA ILE A 138 23.81 13.77 17.38
C ILE A 138 23.92 15.27 17.12
N ASP A 139 25.01 15.71 16.50
CA ASP A 139 25.21 17.12 16.16
C ASP A 139 24.20 17.60 15.10
N GLU A 140 23.92 18.90 15.11
CA GLU A 140 22.90 19.53 14.26
C GLU A 140 23.21 19.41 12.75
N ILE A 141 24.49 19.39 12.38
CA ILE A 141 24.93 19.26 10.98
C ILE A 141 24.60 17.86 10.48
N THR A 142 24.95 16.83 11.25
CA THR A 142 24.62 15.43 10.96
C THR A 142 23.10 15.21 10.92
N ARG A 143 22.34 15.80 11.85
CA ARG A 143 20.86 15.75 11.83
C ARG A 143 20.29 16.37 10.56
N SER A 144 20.84 17.50 10.11
CA SER A 144 20.39 18.22 8.92
C SER A 144 20.74 17.48 7.62
N GLN A 145 21.93 16.89 7.55
CA GLN A 145 22.34 16.06 6.42
C GLN A 145 21.49 14.80 6.31
N PHE A 146 21.22 14.14 7.43
CA PHE A 146 20.33 12.97 7.45
C PHE A 146 18.90 13.35 7.04
N ALA A 147 18.38 14.50 7.47
CA ALA A 147 17.05 14.97 7.10
C ALA A 147 16.92 15.23 5.59
N ARG A 148 17.93 15.84 4.96
CA ARG A 148 17.98 16.03 3.51
C ARG A 148 18.09 14.71 2.78
N ALA A 149 19.05 13.87 3.18
CA ALA A 149 19.23 12.55 2.59
C ALA A 149 17.99 11.67 2.74
N SER A 150 17.28 11.72 3.86
CA SER A 150 16.04 10.95 4.07
C SER A 150 14.89 11.41 3.18
N ASN A 151 14.85 12.70 2.81
CA ASN A 151 13.85 13.23 1.88
C ASN A 151 14.22 12.97 0.41
N GLU A 152 15.52 12.87 0.13
CA GLU A 152 16.08 12.64 -1.21
C GLU A 152 16.38 11.15 -1.49
N LEU A 153 16.31 10.29 -0.47
CA LEU A 153 16.57 8.87 -0.58
C LEU A 153 15.47 8.22 -1.40
N GLU A 154 15.75 8.04 -2.67
CA GLU A 154 15.03 7.10 -3.50
C GLU A 154 15.00 5.76 -2.80
N THR A 155 13.79 5.23 -2.63
CA THR A 155 13.51 3.95 -1.95
C THR A 155 14.33 2.76 -2.46
N GLU A 156 14.98 2.87 -3.63
CA GLU A 156 15.85 1.84 -4.19
C GLU A 156 17.23 1.80 -3.52
N LYS A 157 17.85 2.96 -3.23
CA LYS A 157 19.16 3.04 -2.55
C LYS A 157 19.10 2.63 -1.08
N ILE A 158 17.92 2.69 -0.47
CA ILE A 158 17.68 2.27 0.91
C ILE A 158 18.01 0.79 1.12
N GLY A 159 17.79 -0.05 0.10
CA GLY A 159 18.14 -1.47 0.17
C GLY A 159 19.63 -1.72 0.40
N GLU A 160 20.49 -0.91 -0.23
CA GLU A 160 21.95 -1.03 -0.13
C GLU A 160 22.47 -0.70 1.28
N PHE A 161 21.78 0.19 1.99
CA PHE A 161 22.17 0.63 3.34
C PHE A 161 21.39 -0.05 4.47
N LYS A 162 20.52 -1.02 4.16
CA LYS A 162 19.61 -1.67 5.11
C LYS A 162 20.30 -2.10 6.40
N ASP A 163 21.39 -2.86 6.32
CA ASP A 163 22.08 -3.39 7.50
C ASP A 163 22.71 -2.29 8.35
N THR A 164 23.24 -1.26 7.70
CA THR A 164 23.81 -0.09 8.37
C THR A 164 22.71 0.69 9.09
N LEU A 165 21.56 0.92 8.45
CA LEU A 165 20.42 1.63 9.02
C LEU A 165 19.76 0.84 10.16
N LEU A 166 19.67 -0.49 10.04
CA LEU A 166 19.26 -1.38 11.13
C LEU A 166 20.21 -1.28 12.32
N ARG A 167 21.52 -1.27 12.06
CA ARG A 167 22.53 -1.13 13.12
C ARG A 167 22.39 0.21 13.84
N ILE A 168 22.25 1.31 13.10
CA ILE A 168 22.02 2.65 13.66
C ILE A 168 20.73 2.67 14.50
N SER A 169 19.64 2.08 14.00
CA SER A 169 18.38 2.00 14.74
C SER A 169 18.54 1.27 16.08
N LYS A 170 19.29 0.17 16.11
CA LYS A 170 19.58 -0.58 17.35
C LYS A 170 20.42 0.25 18.33
N TRP A 171 21.45 0.94 17.84
CA TRP A 171 22.28 1.82 18.67
C TRP A 171 21.48 2.96 19.28
N LEU A 172 20.60 3.60 18.52
CA LEU A 172 19.71 4.66 19.03
C LEU A 172 18.76 4.14 20.12
N PHE A 173 18.29 2.90 19.98
CA PHE A 173 17.45 2.28 21.00
C PHE A 173 18.22 2.04 22.30
N ALA A 174 19.41 1.46 22.21
CA ALA A 174 20.28 1.24 23.37
C ALA A 174 20.68 2.56 24.07
N LEU A 175 20.96 3.62 23.30
CA LEU A 175 21.24 4.94 23.86
C LEU A 175 20.06 5.51 24.65
N LYS A 176 18.83 5.32 24.15
CA LYS A 176 17.62 5.75 24.86
C LYS A 176 17.41 4.96 26.15
N GLU A 177 17.60 3.65 26.13
CA GLU A 177 17.49 2.80 27.32
C GLU A 177 18.50 3.24 28.40
N LEU A 178 19.76 3.45 28.02
CA LEU A 178 20.80 3.93 28.94
C LEU A 178 20.48 5.31 29.53
N LYS A 179 19.98 6.27 28.73
CA LYS A 179 19.54 7.57 29.26
C LYS A 179 18.41 7.41 30.28
N THR A 180 17.44 6.55 29.97
CA THR A 180 16.28 6.30 30.85
C THR A 180 16.71 5.62 32.16
N GLU A 181 17.66 4.68 32.11
CA GLU A 181 18.23 4.05 33.30
C GLU A 181 19.01 5.04 34.17
N VAL A 182 19.85 5.90 33.57
CA VAL A 182 20.60 6.93 34.30
C VAL A 182 19.67 7.95 34.96
N GLU A 183 18.59 8.36 34.28
CA GLU A 183 17.58 9.27 34.85
C GLU A 183 16.79 8.63 36.00
N ASN A 184 16.52 7.32 35.95
CA ASN A 184 15.82 6.59 37.01
C ASN A 184 16.72 6.27 38.24
N VAL A 185 18.04 6.18 38.06
CA VAL A 185 19.00 5.97 39.17
C VAL A 185 19.34 7.30 39.88
N GLY A 186 19.06 8.44 39.25
CA GLY A 186 19.25 9.78 39.81
C GLY A 186 18.07 10.35 40.60
N GLN A 187 16.97 9.61 40.74
CA GLN A 187 15.79 9.95 41.58
C GLN A 187 15.80 9.15 42.88
#